data_AF-A0A8K0NJD8-F1
#
_entry.id   AF-A0A8K0NJD8-F1
#
_cell.length_a   1.000
_cell.length_b   1.000
_cell.length_c   1.000
_cell.angle_alpha   90.00
_cell.angle_beta   90.00
_cell.angle_gamma   90.00
#
_symmetry.space_group_name_H-M   'P 1'
#
loop_
_entity.id
_entity.type
_entity.pdbx_description
1 polymer ?
#
loop_
_entity_poly.entity_id
_entity_poly.type
_entity_poly.pdbx_seq_one_letter_code
_entity_poly.pdbx_strand_id
1 'polypeptide(L)'
;PARAVPSGVDDATARWVRRLREANGGRAVRFAVSYSGFWAPVAALQFLYEPRIETPMMHYLGSLDTVVEEGRSHALVDRCVDATTVVHPGGHHVPVAKEWVMPLAAFIKQHVQDSGAPG
;
A
#
# COMPACT_ATOMS: atom_id res chain seq x y z
N PRO A 1 -11.25 -6.97 -1.54
CA PRO A 1 -12.27 -6.69 -2.59
C PRO A 1 -13.71 -6.49 -2.07
N ALA A 2 -14.04 -7.03 -0.89
CA ALA A 2 -15.38 -7.00 -0.30
C ALA A 2 -15.80 -5.65 0.30
N ARG A 3 -14.86 -4.71 0.47
CA ARG A 3 -15.14 -3.37 1.01
C ARG A 3 -16.22 -2.66 0.21
N ALA A 4 -17.26 -2.15 0.87
CA ALA A 4 -18.30 -1.37 0.18
C ALA A 4 -17.69 -0.14 -0.52
N VAL A 5 -18.27 0.29 -1.65
CA VAL A 5 -17.95 1.61 -2.21
C VAL A 5 -18.55 2.65 -1.26
N PRO A 6 -17.75 3.55 -0.67
CA PRO A 6 -18.26 4.45 0.38
C PRO A 6 -19.37 5.37 -0.15
N SER A 7 -20.37 5.63 0.70
CA SER A 7 -21.40 6.64 0.42
C SER A 7 -20.76 8.03 0.38
N GLY A 8 -21.13 8.84 -0.61
CA GLY A 8 -20.62 10.22 -0.75
C GLY A 8 -19.46 10.42 -1.73
N VAL A 9 -18.96 9.35 -2.36
CA VAL A 9 -18.14 9.49 -3.58
C VAL A 9 -19.04 9.78 -4.77
N ASP A 10 -18.55 10.55 -5.75
CA ASP A 10 -19.31 10.81 -6.97
C ASP A 10 -19.48 9.55 -7.84
N ASP A 11 -20.42 9.61 -8.79
CA ASP A 11 -20.73 8.47 -9.66
C ASP A 11 -19.55 8.03 -10.52
N ALA A 12 -18.66 8.97 -10.89
CA ALA A 12 -17.47 8.65 -11.67
C ALA A 12 -16.49 7.79 -10.87
N THR A 13 -16.26 8.15 -9.61
CA THR A 13 -15.43 7.43 -8.65
C THR A 13 -16.03 6.06 -8.36
N ALA A 14 -17.34 5.99 -8.10
CA ALA A 14 -18.02 4.72 -7.88
C ALA A 14 -17.88 3.76 -9.07
N ARG A 15 -18.04 4.27 -10.31
CA ARG A 15 -17.82 3.47 -11.53
C ARG A 15 -16.37 3.03 -11.66
N TRP A 16 -15.41 3.90 -11.38
CA TRP A 16 -13.98 3.58 -11.41
C TRP A 16 -13.64 2.44 -10.44
N VAL A 17 -14.10 2.50 -9.19
CA VAL A 17 -13.86 1.45 -8.20
C VAL A 17 -14.41 0.09 -8.66
N ARG A 18 -15.63 0.06 -9.22
CA ARG A 18 -16.23 -1.18 -9.73
C ARG A 18 -15.41 -1.76 -10.88
N ARG A 19 -15.02 -0.94 -11.86
CA ARG A 19 -14.18 -1.37 -13.00
C ARG A 19 -12.82 -1.90 -12.55
N LEU A 20 -12.19 -1.25 -11.56
CA LEU A 20 -10.91 -1.72 -11.03
C LEU A 20 -11.02 -3.11 -10.38
N ARG A 21 -12.11 -3.35 -9.63
CA ARG A 21 -12.37 -4.66 -9.01
C ARG A 21 -12.65 -5.73 -10.05
N GLU A 22 -13.46 -5.41 -11.06
CA GLU A 22 -13.76 -6.31 -12.17
C GLU A 22 -12.49 -6.69 -12.94
N ALA A 23 -11.63 -5.70 -13.25
CA ALA A 23 -10.35 -5.94 -13.90
C ALA A 23 -9.43 -6.86 -13.08
N ASN A 24 -9.56 -6.89 -11.75
CA ASN A 24 -8.84 -7.81 -10.88
C ASN A 24 -9.58 -9.13 -10.59
N GLY A 25 -10.65 -9.42 -11.36
CA GLY A 25 -11.47 -10.63 -11.19
C GLY A 25 -12.17 -10.70 -9.83
N GLY A 26 -12.49 -9.56 -9.22
CA GLY A 26 -13.09 -9.49 -7.89
C GLY A 26 -12.18 -9.93 -6.74
N ARG A 27 -10.89 -10.19 -7.00
CA ARG A 27 -9.93 -10.61 -5.98
C ARG A 27 -9.18 -9.41 -5.39
N ALA A 28 -8.68 -9.54 -4.16
CA ALA A 28 -7.69 -8.59 -3.66
C ALA A 28 -6.31 -8.96 -4.21
N VAL A 29 -5.40 -7.99 -4.24
CA VAL A 29 -3.97 -8.29 -4.39
C VAL A 29 -3.47 -8.97 -3.13
N ARG A 30 -2.47 -9.85 -3.27
CA ARG A 30 -1.93 -10.64 -2.14
C ARG A 30 -1.08 -9.80 -1.19
N PHE A 31 -0.39 -8.81 -1.74
CA PHE A 31 0.43 -7.84 -1.03
C PHE A 31 0.63 -6.60 -1.91
N ALA A 32 1.19 -5.56 -1.32
CA ALA A 32 1.71 -4.39 -2.04
C ALA A 32 3.06 -3.97 -1.46
N VAL A 33 3.91 -3.40 -2.32
CA VAL A 33 5.19 -2.79 -1.92
C VAL A 33 5.16 -1.34 -2.36
N SER A 34 5.42 -0.45 -1.41
CA SER A 34 5.38 1.01 -1.60
C SER A 34 6.77 1.58 -1.39
N TYR A 35 7.29 2.29 -2.39
CA TYR A 35 8.55 3.03 -2.30
C TYR A 35 8.23 4.52 -2.23
N SER A 36 8.65 5.20 -1.17
CA SER A 36 8.37 6.63 -0.94
C SER A 36 6.88 7.00 -1.11
N GLY A 37 5.97 6.08 -0.78
CA GLY A 37 4.53 6.35 -0.84
C GLY A 37 4.05 7.15 0.37
N PHE A 38 3.06 8.01 0.16
CA PHE A 38 2.54 8.90 1.20
C PHE A 38 1.01 8.89 1.28
N TRP A 39 0.49 9.33 2.42
CA TRP A 39 -0.94 9.55 2.59
C TRP A 39 -1.38 10.82 1.87
N ALA A 40 -2.39 10.71 1.01
CA ALA A 40 -2.99 11.87 0.35
C ALA A 40 -4.07 12.50 1.26
N PRO A 41 -3.89 13.75 1.74
CA PRO A 41 -4.82 14.40 2.67
C PRO A 41 -6.10 14.94 2.00
N VAL A 42 -6.25 14.77 0.68
CA VAL A 42 -7.42 15.25 -0.07
C VAL A 42 -8.69 14.55 0.42
N ALA A 43 -9.73 15.30 0.79
CA ALA A 43 -10.98 14.77 1.33
C ALA A 43 -11.61 13.70 0.42
N ALA A 44 -11.60 13.94 -0.89
CA ALA A 44 -12.12 13.03 -1.91
C ALA A 44 -11.37 11.69 -2.00
N LEU A 45 -10.19 11.55 -1.38
CA LEU A 45 -9.39 10.32 -1.35
C LEU A 45 -9.42 9.62 0.01
N GLN A 46 -10.00 10.21 1.05
CA GLN A 46 -9.97 9.61 2.39
C GLN A 46 -10.71 8.28 2.46
N PHE A 47 -11.70 8.11 1.58
CA PHE A 47 -12.39 6.86 1.40
C PHE A 47 -11.47 5.71 0.93
N LEU A 48 -10.21 5.94 0.53
CA LEU A 48 -9.26 4.88 0.22
C LEU A 48 -8.62 4.30 1.49
N TYR A 49 -8.55 5.08 2.57
CA TYR A 49 -7.74 4.76 3.75
C TYR A 49 -8.53 4.33 4.99
N GLU A 50 -9.87 4.46 4.99
CA GLU A 50 -10.73 4.12 6.15
C GLU A 50 -11.92 3.19 5.78
N PRO A 51 -11.96 1.92 6.23
CA PRO A 51 -11.04 1.28 7.18
C PRO A 51 -9.62 1.11 6.64
N ARG A 52 -8.69 0.91 7.59
CA ARG A 52 -7.27 0.66 7.34
C ARG A 52 -7.09 -0.40 6.25
N ILE A 53 -6.03 -0.26 5.47
CA ILE A 53 -5.68 -1.16 4.38
C ILE A 53 -5.28 -2.51 4.97
N GLU A 54 -6.12 -3.52 4.72
CA GLU A 54 -5.91 -4.91 5.16
C GLU A 54 -4.95 -5.69 4.26
N THR A 55 -4.75 -5.24 3.01
CA THR A 55 -3.75 -5.85 2.13
C THR A 55 -2.38 -5.74 2.80
N PRO A 56 -1.61 -6.84 2.95
CA PRO A 56 -0.27 -6.78 3.50
C PRO A 56 0.59 -5.79 2.72
N MET A 57 1.16 -4.79 3.41
CA MET A 57 1.98 -3.76 2.79
C MET A 57 3.39 -3.75 3.34
N MET A 58 4.36 -3.66 2.43
CA MET A 58 5.74 -3.30 2.75
C MET A 58 6.04 -1.88 2.28
N HIS A 59 6.67 -1.08 3.13
CA HIS A 59 7.02 0.32 2.84
C HIS A 59 8.53 0.53 2.90
N TYR A 60 9.11 1.07 1.84
CA TYR A 60 10.47 1.60 1.82
C TYR A 60 10.44 3.11 2.00
N LEU A 61 11.12 3.58 3.03
CA LEU A 61 11.25 5.00 3.38
C LEU A 61 12.72 5.41 3.23
N GLY A 62 12.96 6.50 2.51
CA GLY A 62 14.27 7.14 2.47
C GLY A 62 14.40 8.16 3.61
N SER A 63 15.34 7.96 4.53
CA SER A 63 15.53 8.90 5.66
C SER A 63 16.04 10.28 5.22
N LEU A 64 16.53 10.40 3.98
CA LEU A 64 16.97 11.64 3.37
C LEU A 64 16.07 12.04 2.18
N ASP A 65 14.85 11.49 2.09
CA ASP A 65 13.89 11.83 1.04
C ASP A 65 13.33 13.25 1.27
N THR A 66 13.72 14.17 0.37
CA THR A 66 13.28 15.56 0.38
C THR A 66 12.04 15.82 -0.49
N VAL A 67 11.60 14.84 -1.27
CA VAL A 67 10.39 14.92 -2.10
C VAL A 67 9.18 14.48 -1.29
N VAL A 68 9.34 13.40 -0.53
CA VAL A 68 8.34 12.85 0.38
C VAL A 68 8.98 12.73 1.76
N GLU A 69 8.77 13.78 2.57
CA GLU A 69 9.21 13.79 3.97
C GLU A 69 8.73 12.54 4.71
N GLU A 70 9.59 12.01 5.57
CA GLU A 70 9.38 10.76 6.30
C GLU A 70 8.01 10.72 7.02
N GLY A 71 7.59 11.81 7.66
CA GLY A 71 6.30 11.90 8.35
C GLY A 71 5.08 11.66 7.44
N ARG A 72 5.17 12.05 6.15
CA ARG A 72 4.10 11.81 5.17
C ARG A 72 4.03 10.34 4.76
N SER A 73 5.17 9.66 4.75
CA SER A 73 5.26 8.22 4.49
C SER A 73 4.74 7.42 5.68
N HIS A 74 5.15 7.78 6.91
CA HIS A 74 4.60 7.18 8.13
C HIS A 74 3.08 7.34 8.24
N ALA A 75 2.53 8.49 7.85
CA ALA A 75 1.09 8.66 7.80
C ALA A 75 0.37 7.63 6.89
N LEU A 76 1.02 7.16 5.82
CA LEU A 76 0.49 6.05 5.01
C LEU A 76 0.62 4.71 5.75
N VAL A 77 1.76 4.46 6.40
CA VAL A 77 2.01 3.24 7.18
C VAL A 77 0.95 3.07 8.26
N ASP A 78 0.60 4.13 8.99
CA ASP A 78 -0.42 4.10 10.06
C ASP A 78 -1.81 3.66 9.56
N ARG A 79 -2.10 3.89 8.27
CA ARG A 79 -3.36 3.50 7.61
C ARG A 79 -3.35 2.07 7.09
N CYS A 80 -2.28 1.32 7.29
CA CYS A 80 -2.15 -0.08 6.87
C CYS A 80 -2.14 -0.98 8.10
N VAL A 81 -2.83 -2.12 8.05
CA VAL A 81 -2.82 -3.12 9.12
C VAL A 81 -1.48 -3.87 9.08
N ASP A 82 -0.79 -3.97 10.22
CA ASP A 82 0.45 -4.72 10.43
C ASP A 82 1.51 -4.54 9.33
N ALA A 83 1.70 -3.30 8.87
CA ALA A 83 2.63 -2.98 7.80
C ALA A 83 4.09 -3.28 8.17
N THR A 84 4.85 -3.76 7.18
CA THR A 84 6.31 -3.94 7.27
C THR A 84 7.01 -2.70 6.76
N THR A 85 7.94 -2.13 7.54
CA THR A 85 8.66 -0.92 7.14
C THR A 85 10.16 -1.17 7.07
N VAL A 86 10.80 -0.68 6.01
CA VAL A 86 12.26 -0.64 5.84
C VAL A 86 12.67 0.80 5.59
N VAL A 87 13.61 1.30 6.40
CA VAL A 87 14.19 2.64 6.24
C VAL A 87 15.60 2.51 5.71
N HIS A 88 15.91 3.20 4.62
CA HIS A 88 17.26 3.26 4.03
C HIS A 88 17.83 4.70 4.10
N PRO A 89 19.16 4.89 4.15
CA PRO A 89 19.77 6.20 4.38
C PRO A 89 19.82 7.08 3.12
N GLY A 90 18.89 6.89 2.18
CA GLY A 90 18.91 7.55 0.87
C GLY A 90 17.77 8.53 0.66
N GLY A 91 17.81 9.25 -0.47
CA GLY A 91 16.72 10.11 -0.93
C GLY A 91 15.65 9.36 -1.73
N HIS A 92 14.91 10.08 -2.57
CA HIS A 92 13.79 9.57 -3.37
C HIS A 92 14.21 8.63 -4.52
N HIS A 93 14.50 7.37 -4.21
CA HIS A 93 14.86 6.35 -5.19
C HIS A 93 14.55 4.94 -4.69
N VAL A 94 14.56 3.96 -5.60
CA VAL A 94 14.44 2.54 -5.24
C VAL A 94 15.82 2.02 -4.82
N PRO A 95 16.00 1.55 -3.57
CA PRO A 95 17.28 0.99 -3.14
C PRO A 95 17.49 -0.40 -3.79
N VAL A 96 18.65 -0.60 -4.42
CA VAL A 96 18.96 -1.84 -5.18
C VAL A 96 20.08 -2.69 -4.56
N ALA A 97 20.71 -2.21 -3.49
CA ALA A 97 21.75 -2.99 -2.80
C ALA A 97 21.15 -4.22 -2.11
N LYS A 98 21.97 -5.27 -1.97
CA LYS A 98 21.54 -6.58 -1.47
C LYS A 98 20.83 -6.49 -0.11
N GLU A 99 21.34 -5.70 0.82
CA GLU A 99 20.74 -5.51 2.14
C GLU A 99 19.29 -4.99 2.08
N TRP A 100 18.94 -4.22 1.05
CA TRP A 100 17.59 -3.69 0.84
C TRP A 100 16.73 -4.62 0.00
N VAL A 101 17.30 -5.37 -0.94
CA VAL A 101 16.54 -6.31 -1.78
C VAL A 101 16.17 -7.59 -1.03
N MET A 102 17.00 -8.06 -0.08
CA MET A 102 16.74 -9.30 0.64
C MET A 102 15.44 -9.28 1.48
N PRO A 103 15.12 -8.21 2.25
CA PRO A 103 13.82 -8.08 2.93
C PRO A 103 12.63 -8.10 1.96
N LEU A 104 12.73 -7.42 0.81
CA LEU A 104 11.70 -7.44 -0.23
C LEU A 104 11.44 -8.86 -0.73
N ALA A 105 12.50 -9.60 -1.06
CA ALA A 105 12.38 -10.96 -1.54
C ALA A 105 11.72 -11.89 -0.50
N ALA A 106 12.07 -11.71 0.78
CA ALA A 106 11.45 -12.45 1.88
C ALA A 106 9.95 -12.12 2.02
N PHE A 107 9.58 -10.83 1.99
CA PHE A 107 8.19 -10.36 2.06
C PHE A 107 7.34 -10.91 0.91
N ILE A 108 7.85 -10.83 -0.33
CA ILE A 108 7.18 -11.39 -1.52
C ILE A 108 6.99 -12.90 -1.34
N LYS A 109 8.03 -13.62 -0.93
CA LYS A 109 7.95 -15.07 -0.75
C LYS A 109 6.87 -15.46 0.26
N GLN A 110 6.82 -14.78 1.40
CA GLN A 110 5.80 -14.99 2.44
C GLN A 110 4.38 -14.84 1.85
N HIS A 111 4.08 -13.71 1.23
CA HIS A 111 2.71 -13.40 0.78
C HIS A 111 2.32 -14.01 -0.58
N VAL A 112 3.27 -14.57 -1.35
CA VAL A 112 2.94 -15.39 -2.52
C VAL A 112 2.60 -16.83 -2.09
N GLN A 113 3.28 -17.36 -1.07
CA GLN A 113 3.11 -18.74 -0.61
C GLN A 113 1.90 -18.94 0.30
N ASP A 114 1.41 -17.89 0.97
CA ASP A 114 0.23 -17.90 1.84
C ASP A 114 -1.11 -18.05 1.07
N SER A 115 -1.13 -18.78 -0.05
CA SER A 115 -2.36 -19.17 -0.77
C SER A 115 -3.18 -20.25 -0.04
N GLY A 116 -3.03 -20.36 1.28
CA GLY A 116 -3.96 -21.09 2.13
C GLY A 116 -5.21 -20.25 2.30
N ALA A 117 -6.17 -20.40 1.39
CA ALA A 117 -7.53 -19.95 1.63
C ALA A 117 -8.04 -20.55 2.96
N PRO A 118 -8.67 -19.75 3.83
CA PRO A 118 -9.65 -20.24 4.78
C PRO A 118 -11.06 -19.83 4.32
N GLY A 119 -11.97 -20.81 4.34
CA GLY A 119 -13.39 -20.71 4.72
C GLY A 119 -14.26 -19.63 4.09
#